data_AF-A0A4Q2XZ38-F1
#
_entry.id   AF-A0A4Q2XZ38-F1
#
_cell.length_a   1.000
_cell.length_b   1.000
_cell.length_c   1.000
_cell.angle_alpha   90.00
_cell.angle_beta   90.00
_cell.angle_gamma   90.00
#
_symmetry.space_group_name_H-M   'P 1'
#
loop_
_entity.id
_entity.type
_entity.pdbx_description
1 polymer ?
#
loop_
_entity_poly.entity_id
_entity_poly.type
_entity_poly.pdbx_seq_one_letter_code
_entity_poly.pdbx_strand_id
1 'polypeptide(L)' 'MLAIRLNPEIEKRLETLAKRTGRTKTFHAREAILEHVEDLEDIHMAIQRLQRPARTRSAEDAKHELGL' A
#
# COMPACT_ATOMS: atom_id res chain seq x y z
N MET A 1 15.35 4.32 -12.35
CA MET A 1 15.18 2.87 -12.11
C MET A 1 15.48 2.63 -10.64
N LEU A 2 14.54 2.06 -9.88
CA LEU A 2 14.71 1.83 -8.45
C LEU A 2 15.48 0.53 -8.23
N ALA A 3 16.59 0.58 -7.48
CA ALA A 3 17.37 -0.59 -7.12
C ALA A 3 17.13 -0.93 -5.64
N ILE A 4 16.53 -2.08 -5.38
CA ILE A 4 16.25 -2.57 -4.03
C ILE A 4 17.05 -3.85 -3.75
N ARG A 5 17.58 -3.97 -2.53
CA ARG A 5 18.17 -5.22 -2.06
C ARG A 5 17.07 -6.10 -1.52
N LEU A 6 16.91 -7.28 -2.09
CA LEU A 6 15.97 -8.29 -1.63
C LEU A 6 16.73 -9.36 -0.84
N ASN A 7 16.06 -9.99 0.12
CA ASN A 7 16.63 -11.17 0.75
C ASN A 7 16.68 -12.33 -0.29
N PRO A 8 17.57 -13.32 -0.09
CA PRO A 8 17.70 -14.43 -1.03
C PRO A 8 16.42 -15.26 -1.23
N GLU A 9 15.57 -15.32 -0.20
CA GLU A 9 14.32 -16.08 -0.24
C GLU A 9 13.28 -15.44 -1.18
N ILE A 10 13.06 -14.13 -1.08
CA ILE A 10 12.15 -13.39 -1.96
C ILE A 10 12.66 -13.46 -3.40
N GLU A 11 13.97 -13.31 -3.61
CA GLU A 11 14.53 -13.42 -4.95
C GLU A 11 14.27 -14.80 -5.56
N LYS A 12 14.45 -15.87 -4.78
CA LYS A 12 14.15 -17.24 -5.22
C LYS A 12 12.65 -17.41 -5.55
N ARG A 13 11.75 -16.86 -4.74
CA ARG A 13 10.29 -16.88 -4.99
C ARG A 13 9.94 -16.17 -6.30
N LEU A 14 10.50 -14.97 -6.52
CA LEU A 14 10.30 -14.21 -7.76
C LEU A 14 10.85 -14.96 -8.98
N GLU A 15 12.00 -15.62 -8.84
CA GLU A 15 12.57 -16.44 -9.91
C GLU A 15 11.69 -17.65 -10.27
N THR A 16 11.20 -18.37 -9.27
CA THR A 16 10.27 -19.49 -9.49
C THR A 16 8.97 -19.02 -10.16
N LEU A 17 8.41 -17.89 -9.72
CA LEU A 17 7.20 -17.34 -10.30
C LEU A 17 7.42 -16.89 -11.75
N ALA A 18 8.52 -16.19 -12.02
CA ALA A 18 8.94 -15.78 -13.36
C ALA A 18 9.04 -16.98 -14.33
N LYS A 19 9.71 -18.06 -13.91
CA LYS A 19 9.84 -19.31 -14.68
C LYS A 19 8.48 -19.95 -14.98
N ARG A 20 7.56 -19.95 -14.01
CA ARG A 20 6.23 -20.57 -14.15
C ARG A 20 5.30 -19.77 -15.06
N THR A 21 5.38 -18.44 -15.06
CA THR A 21 4.45 -17.58 -15.81
C THR A 21 5.01 -17.08 -17.14
N GLY A 22 6.29 -17.33 -17.44
CA GLY A 22 6.97 -16.78 -18.61
C GLY A 22 7.14 -15.24 -18.57
N ARG A 23 7.16 -14.64 -17.38
CA ARG A 23 7.35 -13.18 -17.17
C ARG A 23 8.66 -12.93 -16.43
N THR A 24 9.14 -11.69 -16.43
CA THR A 24 10.40 -11.33 -15.76
C THR A 24 10.23 -11.19 -14.25
N LYS A 25 11.33 -11.34 -13.49
CA LYS A 25 11.34 -11.02 -12.04
C LYS A 25 10.86 -9.59 -11.77
N THR A 26 11.30 -8.64 -12.59
CA THR A 26 10.95 -7.21 -12.48
C THR A 26 9.46 -6.97 -12.68
N PHE A 27 8.79 -7.72 -13.56
CA PHE A 27 7.34 -7.62 -13.74
C PHE A 27 6.63 -7.95 -12.43
N HIS A 28 6.88 -9.13 -11.87
CA HIS A 28 6.23 -9.58 -10.64
C HIS A 28 6.59 -8.71 -9.42
N ALA A 29 7.83 -8.25 -9.32
CA ALA A 29 8.23 -7.33 -8.27
C ALA A 29 7.48 -6.00 -8.36
N ARG A 30 7.25 -5.48 -9.58
CA ARG A 30 6.47 -4.25 -9.78
C ARG A 30 5.01 -4.45 -9.43
N GLU A 31 4.38 -5.52 -9.91
CA GLU A 31 2.96 -5.81 -9.59
C GLU A 31 2.77 -5.93 -8.08
N ALA A 32 3.65 -6.67 -7.39
CA ALA A 32 3.59 -6.81 -5.93
C ALA A 32 3.78 -5.49 -5.18
N ILE A 33 4.59 -4.56 -5.71
CA ILE A 33 4.72 -3.21 -5.15
C ILE A 33 3.42 -2.45 -5.36
N LEU A 34 2.90 -2.42 -6.60
CA LEU A 34 1.69 -1.68 -6.95
C LEU A 34 0.48 -2.11 -6.11
N GLU A 35 0.30 -3.41 -5.91
CA GLU A 35 -0.76 -3.99 -5.08
C GLU A 35 -0.70 -3.52 -3.61
N HIS A 36 0.46 -3.06 -3.13
CA HIS A 36 0.65 -2.60 -1.75
C HIS A 36 0.82 -1.09 -1.61
N VAL A 37 0.93 -0.34 -2.70
CA VAL A 37 1.10 1.13 -2.59
C VAL A 37 -0.14 1.76 -1.97
N GLU A 38 -1.34 1.38 -2.41
CA GLU A 38 -2.60 1.95 -1.89
C GLU A 38 -2.72 1.75 -0.37
N ASP A 39 -2.49 0.53 0.12
CA ASP A 39 -2.52 0.23 1.55
C ASP A 39 -1.49 1.07 2.34
N LEU A 40 -0.29 1.27 1.79
CA LEU A 40 0.75 2.08 2.44
C LEU A 40 0.36 3.56 2.49
N GLU A 41 -0.26 4.07 1.43
CA GLU A 41 -0.77 5.45 1.38
C GLU A 41 -1.87 5.66 2.42
N ASP A 42 -2.83 4.73 2.52
CA ASP A 42 -3.91 4.76 3.50
C ASP A 42 -3.40 4.72 4.94
N ILE A 43 -2.47 3.80 5.24
CA ILE A 43 -1.83 3.72 6.56
C ILE A 43 -1.10 5.03 6.88
N HIS A 44 -0.38 5.59 5.92
CA HIS A 44 0.34 6.84 6.13
C HIS A 44 -0.62 8.00 6.41
N MET A 45 -1.72 8.10 5.66
CA MET A 45 -2.78 9.09 5.90
C MET A 45 -3.40 8.93 7.29
N ALA A 46 -3.70 7.69 7.71
CA ALA A 46 -4.25 7.41 9.03
C ALA A 46 -3.30 7.83 10.16
N ILE A 47 -2.01 7.50 10.04
CA ILE A 47 -0.97 7.90 11.01
C ILE A 47 -0.86 9.42 11.08
N GLN A 48 -0.85 10.11 9.93
CA GLN A 48 -0.83 11.57 9.90
C GLN A 48 -2.04 12.17 10.63
N ARG A 49 -3.23 11.59 10.46
CA ARG A 49 -4.47 12.01 11.13
C ARG A 49 -4.38 11.83 12.65
N LEU A 50 -3.75 10.74 13.12
CA LEU A 50 -3.52 10.49 14.54
C LEU A 50 -2.52 11.48 15.15
N GLN A 51 -1.45 11.82 14.40
CA GLN A 51 -0.45 12.80 14.85
C GLN A 51 -1.00 14.23 14.84
N ARG A 52 -1.95 14.54 13.96
CA ARG A 52 -2.60 15.86 13.83
C ARG A 52 -4.11 15.71 13.85
N PRO A 53 -4.70 15.41 15.04
CA PRO A 53 -6.12 15.18 15.15
C PRO A 53 -6.89 16.46 14.83
N ALA A 54 -7.90 16.33 13.97
CA ALA A 54 -8.88 17.39 13.77
C ALA A 54 -9.92 17.37 14.90
N ARG A 55 -10.75 18.42 14.96
CA ARG A 55 -11.87 18.48 15.90
C ARG A 55 -12.80 17.29 15.69
N THR A 56 -12.97 16.48 16.75
CA THR A 56 -13.96 15.41 16.78
C THR A 56 -15.37 16.02 16.81
N ARG A 57 -16.29 15.42 16.06
CA ARG A 57 -17.71 15.81 15.99
C ARG A 57 -18.57 14.63 16.44
N SER A 58 -19.75 14.92 16.98
CA SER A 58 -20.75 13.89 17.21
C SER A 58 -21.31 13.38 15.88
N ALA A 59 -21.96 12.21 15.91
CA ALA A 59 -22.60 11.67 14.72
C ALA A 59 -23.77 12.56 14.26
N GLU A 60 -24.49 13.17 15.20
CA GLU A 60 -25.55 14.14 14.93
C GLU A 60 -25.01 15.40 14.25
N ASP A 61 -23.92 15.98 14.76
CA ASP A 61 -23.30 17.18 14.16
C ASP A 61 -22.82 16.91 12.73
N ALA A 62 -22.20 15.74 12.50
CA ALA A 62 -21.69 15.36 11.19
C ALA A 62 -22.83 15.17 10.16
N LYS A 63 -23.96 14.56 10.56
CA LYS A 63 -25.13 14.41 9.69
C LYS A 63 -25.71 15.76 9.29
N HIS A 64 -25.86 16.66 10.27
CA HIS A 64 -26.35 18.00 10.02
C HIS A 64 -25.42 18.80 9.08
N GLU A 65 -24.10 18.72 9.25
CA GLU A 65 -23.11 19.37 8.36
C GLU A 65 -23.13 18.78 6.93
N LEU A 66 -23.44 17.49 6.76
CA LEU A 66 -23.51 16.82 5.46
C LEU A 66 -24.89 16.85 4.79
N GLY A 67 -25.91 17.40 5.45
CA GLY A 67 -27.28 17.47 4.94
C GLY A 67 -28.00 16.12 4.89
N LEU A 68 -27.66 15.20 5.79
CA LEU A 68 -28.22 13.85 5.91
C LEU A 68 -29.24 13.73 7.05
#